data_AF-A0AA97CYE3-F1
#
_entry.id   AF-A0AA97CYE3-F1
#
_cell.length_a   1.000
_cell.length_b   1.000
_cell.length_c   1.000
_cell.angle_alpha   90.00
_cell.angle_beta   90.00
_cell.angle_gamma   90.00
#
_symmetry.space_group_name_H-M   'P 1'
#
loop_
_entity.id
_entity.type
_entity.pdbx_description
1 polymer ?
#
loop_
_entity_poly.entity_id
_entity_poly.type
_entity_poly.pdbx_seq_one_letter_code
_entity_poly.pdbx_strand_id
1 'polypeptide(L)'
;MPLLTRRTHVGTRGEPFDVPDGDGFVGVLLDGTRLVSVLSVTPPPPTPVLLPDGPRLRLPVDAISRCFAYTDARPARIDVVTRTLSSWGDGPATRAYRTVLGPLDPASHRSVALVIRVDPAQCASAVALRGGGAVGALRTALWCIRRVVAAAAPHVGLRPLTAAALSTDAAWTLDARSEIAATLKPTGFHGVAPPVGGDGQVVGATESGAPIALCLAGPHIDRVDIAAQPSLIRQTAVRLAALGVRGHVVTDRHELWQPLAAAIDDPLLFGLGPAVPPTAQVLIRDVDELDDSHEPRVSDPGLTELRVHRRDVRTSPGHFLLRQDLGDASLMHLIAPDGVTTTVRTVSTPAERALTG
;
A
#
# COMPACT_ATOMS: atom_id res chain seq x y z
N MET A 1 -3.73 33.72 15.50
CA MET A 1 -2.74 32.74 16.00
C MET A 1 -2.95 32.50 17.48
N PRO A 2 -3.27 31.25 17.88
CA PRO A 2 -2.92 30.75 19.20
C PRO A 2 -1.95 29.57 19.07
N LEU A 3 -0.83 29.67 19.79
CA LEU A 3 0.18 28.63 19.98
C LEU A 3 -0.47 27.41 20.66
N LEU A 4 -0.62 26.31 19.92
CA LEU A 4 -0.93 25.00 20.51
C LEU A 4 0.35 24.45 21.13
N THR A 5 0.40 24.54 22.45
CA THR A 5 1.48 24.08 23.30
C THR A 5 1.73 22.59 23.09
N ARG A 6 2.88 22.28 22.50
CA ARG A 6 3.42 20.93 22.31
C ARG A 6 3.71 20.32 23.68
N ARG A 7 2.81 19.48 24.20
CA ARG A 7 3.11 18.61 25.35
C ARG A 7 3.97 17.45 24.87
N THR A 8 5.29 17.65 24.85
CA THR A 8 6.26 16.56 24.84
C THR A 8 6.16 15.82 26.17
N HIS A 9 5.39 14.74 26.22
CA HIS A 9 5.50 13.76 27.30
C HIS A 9 6.76 12.93 27.04
N VAL A 10 7.89 13.38 27.58
CA VAL A 10 9.10 12.55 27.67
C VAL A 10 8.91 11.63 28.89
N GLY A 11 8.13 10.57 28.70
CA GLY A 11 8.20 9.39 29.56
C GLY A 11 9.40 8.53 29.14
N THR A 12 10.03 7.84 30.08
CA THR A 12 11.05 6.82 29.83
C THR A 12 10.43 5.68 29.02
N ARG A 13 10.48 5.79 27.69
CA ARG A 13 10.07 4.75 26.75
C ARG A 13 11.15 3.67 26.73
N GLY A 14 10.73 2.42 26.84
CA GLY A 14 11.62 1.27 26.66
C GLY A 14 11.98 1.06 25.19
N GLU A 15 12.90 0.15 24.91
CA GLU A 15 13.09 -0.35 23.55
C GLU A 15 11.97 -1.36 23.19
N PRO A 16 11.50 -1.41 21.93
CA PRO A 16 10.60 -2.46 21.49
C PRO A 16 11.23 -3.85 21.69
N PHE A 17 10.45 -4.83 22.13
CA PHE A 17 10.87 -6.22 22.25
C PHE A 17 9.82 -7.15 21.67
N ASP A 18 10.26 -8.28 21.14
CA ASP A 18 9.38 -9.28 20.51
C ASP A 18 8.82 -10.23 21.56
N VAL A 19 7.54 -10.54 21.41
CA VAL A 19 6.83 -11.48 22.27
C VAL A 19 6.27 -12.60 21.40
N PRO A 20 6.64 -13.87 21.67
CA PRO A 20 6.13 -15.00 20.92
C PRO A 20 4.60 -15.08 20.97
N ASP A 21 3.97 -15.23 19.80
CA ASP A 21 2.51 -15.31 19.66
C ASP A 21 2.15 -16.28 18.52
N GLY A 22 1.85 -17.53 18.88
CA GLY A 22 1.65 -18.59 17.89
C GLY A 22 2.94 -18.88 17.12
N ASP A 23 2.88 -18.88 15.79
CA ASP A 23 4.03 -19.12 14.90
C ASP A 23 4.82 -17.83 14.58
N GLY A 24 4.46 -16.69 15.20
CA GLY A 24 5.07 -15.39 14.93
C GLY A 24 5.43 -14.62 16.20
N PHE A 25 5.77 -13.35 16.00
CA PHE A 25 6.12 -12.42 17.07
C PHE A 25 5.25 -11.17 17.00
N VAL A 26 4.90 -10.66 18.19
CA VAL A 26 4.26 -9.36 18.36
C VAL A 26 5.28 -8.42 19.01
N GLY A 27 5.62 -7.35 18.30
CA GLY A 27 6.43 -6.27 18.85
C GLY A 27 5.65 -5.49 19.90
N VAL A 28 6.25 -5.31 21.06
CA VAL A 28 5.68 -4.58 22.18
C VAL A 28 6.66 -3.51 22.63
N LEU A 29 6.14 -2.30 22.84
CA LEU A 29 6.87 -1.15 23.37
C LEU A 29 6.25 -0.76 24.71
N LEU A 30 7.07 -0.53 25.74
CA LEU A 30 6.63 0.05 27.00
C LEU A 30 6.67 1.59 26.92
N ASP A 31 5.51 2.24 27.03
CA ASP A 31 5.35 3.70 27.10
C ASP A 31 4.78 4.08 28.47
N GLY A 32 5.67 4.38 29.42
CA GLY A 32 5.30 4.55 30.83
C GLY A 32 4.75 3.25 31.42
N THR A 33 3.48 3.23 31.81
CA THR A 33 2.79 2.03 32.33
C THR A 33 1.99 1.27 31.26
N ARG A 34 2.00 1.75 30.00
CA ARG A 34 1.19 1.21 28.93
C ARG A 34 2.03 0.36 27.99
N LEU A 35 1.44 -0.74 27.54
CA LEU A 35 2.01 -1.57 26.49
C LEU A 35 1.44 -1.12 25.15
N VAL A 36 2.32 -0.88 24.18
CA VAL A 36 1.99 -0.37 22.85
C VAL A 36 2.39 -1.40 21.81
N SER A 37 1.48 -1.72 20.90
CA SER A 37 1.74 -2.55 19.72
C SER A 37 1.12 -1.91 18.49
N VAL A 38 1.69 -2.18 17.32
CA VAL A 38 1.19 -1.67 16.04
C VAL A 38 0.72 -2.84 15.19
N LEU A 39 -0.48 -2.72 14.62
CA LEU A 39 -0.99 -3.61 13.60
C LEU A 39 -0.96 -2.90 12.25
N SER A 40 -0.25 -3.43 11.26
CA SER A 40 -0.36 -2.98 9.88
C SER A 40 -1.61 -3.57 9.23
N VAL A 41 -2.27 -2.76 8.38
CA VAL A 41 -3.39 -3.23 7.56
C VAL A 41 -2.82 -3.85 6.29
N THR A 42 -3.22 -5.09 5.99
CA THR A 42 -2.95 -5.73 4.71
C THR A 42 -4.02 -5.29 3.72
N PRO A 43 -3.67 -4.53 2.65
CA PRO A 43 -4.65 -4.14 1.65
C PRO A 43 -5.18 -5.38 0.91
N PRO A 44 -6.44 -5.35 0.45
CA PRO A 44 -6.96 -6.39 -0.43
C PRO A 44 -6.26 -6.34 -1.80
N PRO A 45 -6.47 -7.35 -2.66
CA PRO A 45 -6.11 -7.23 -4.08
C PRO A 45 -6.66 -5.91 -4.66
N PRO A 46 -5.88 -5.22 -5.52
CA PRO A 46 -6.27 -3.93 -6.04
C PRO A 46 -7.52 -4.05 -6.91
N THR A 47 -8.36 -3.03 -6.92
CA THR A 47 -9.52 -2.94 -7.82
C THR A 47 -9.52 -1.56 -8.47
N PRO A 48 -10.14 -1.39 -9.65
CA PRO A 48 -10.26 -0.08 -10.27
C PRO A 48 -10.98 0.91 -9.34
N VAL A 49 -10.39 2.10 -9.17
CA VAL A 49 -10.85 3.16 -8.29
C VAL A 49 -11.31 4.36 -9.11
N LEU A 50 -12.53 4.83 -8.88
CA LEU A 50 -12.99 6.11 -9.41
C LEU A 50 -12.41 7.25 -8.57
N LEU A 51 -11.80 8.25 -9.22
CA LEU A 51 -11.28 9.43 -8.55
C LEU A 51 -12.32 10.57 -8.57
N PRO A 52 -12.48 11.35 -7.48
CA PRO A 52 -11.67 11.35 -6.25
C PRO A 52 -12.18 10.46 -5.10
N ASP A 53 -13.13 9.55 -5.34
CA ASP A 53 -13.81 8.79 -4.27
C ASP A 53 -12.87 7.86 -3.46
N GLY A 54 -11.81 7.38 -4.11
CA GLY A 54 -10.82 6.47 -3.54
C GLY A 54 -11.37 5.04 -3.33
N PRO A 55 -10.56 4.11 -2.78
CA PRO A 55 -10.99 2.73 -2.54
C PRO A 55 -12.20 2.64 -1.63
N ARG A 56 -13.17 1.81 -2.02
CA ARG A 56 -14.42 1.63 -1.26
C ARG A 56 -14.22 0.92 0.08
N LEU A 57 -13.28 -0.02 0.16
CA LEU A 57 -13.00 -0.73 1.39
C LEU A 57 -12.31 0.21 2.39
N ARG A 58 -13.03 0.56 3.46
CA ARG A 58 -12.55 1.36 4.58
C ARG A 58 -12.24 0.47 5.78
N LEU A 59 -11.42 0.98 6.70
CA LEU A 59 -11.12 0.30 7.95
C LEU A 59 -12.42 0.03 8.76
N PRO A 60 -12.65 -1.19 9.30
CA PRO A 60 -13.90 -1.54 9.98
C PRO A 60 -13.93 -1.00 11.43
N VAL A 61 -14.04 0.32 11.57
CA VAL A 61 -13.94 1.02 12.86
C VAL A 61 -15.00 0.57 13.87
N ASP A 62 -16.20 0.20 13.41
CA ASP A 62 -17.28 -0.26 14.29
C ASP A 62 -16.96 -1.64 14.90
N ALA A 63 -16.44 -2.57 14.09
CA ALA A 63 -16.05 -3.89 14.57
C ALA A 63 -14.89 -3.79 15.58
N ILE A 64 -13.90 -2.96 15.29
CA ILE A 64 -12.75 -2.71 16.18
C ILE A 64 -13.21 -1.99 17.47
N SER A 65 -14.16 -1.06 17.39
CA SER A 65 -14.67 -0.33 18.56
C SER A 65 -15.36 -1.23 19.57
N ARG A 66 -15.96 -2.35 19.14
CA ARG A 66 -16.53 -3.35 20.06
C ARG A 66 -15.49 -3.96 21.01
N CYS A 67 -14.21 -3.94 20.66
CA CYS A 67 -13.13 -4.43 21.53
C CYS A 67 -13.02 -3.65 22.85
N PHE A 68 -13.50 -2.41 22.91
CA PHE A 68 -13.50 -1.60 24.14
C PHE A 68 -14.55 -2.03 25.18
N ALA A 69 -15.57 -2.78 24.77
CA ALA A 69 -16.65 -3.24 25.65
C ALA A 69 -16.22 -4.39 26.57
N TYR A 70 -15.14 -5.10 26.24
CA TYR A 70 -14.63 -6.21 27.05
C TYR A 70 -13.93 -5.70 28.31
N THR A 71 -14.04 -6.46 29.40
CA THR A 71 -13.43 -6.11 30.70
C THR A 71 -12.17 -6.92 31.01
N ASP A 72 -11.95 -8.03 30.30
CA ASP A 72 -10.87 -9.00 30.55
C ASP A 72 -9.57 -8.71 29.76
N ALA A 73 -9.67 -7.95 28.67
CA ALA A 73 -8.53 -7.45 27.89
C ALA A 73 -9.05 -6.45 26.85
N ARG A 74 -9.04 -5.16 27.20
CA ARG A 74 -9.46 -4.09 26.29
C ARG A 74 -8.33 -3.12 25.98
N PRO A 75 -8.37 -2.49 24.80
CA PRO A 75 -7.50 -1.36 24.52
C PRO A 75 -7.91 -0.16 25.38
N ALA A 76 -6.94 0.61 25.84
CA ALA A 76 -7.18 1.92 26.44
C ALA A 76 -7.41 2.99 25.36
N ARG A 77 -6.74 2.84 24.21
CA ARG A 77 -6.85 3.71 23.03
C ARG A 77 -6.34 2.99 21.80
N ILE A 78 -6.97 3.21 20.64
CA ILE A 78 -6.42 2.84 19.34
C ILE A 78 -6.34 4.10 18.49
N ASP A 79 -5.17 4.43 17.96
CA ASP A 79 -5.01 5.47 16.93
C ASP A 79 -4.85 4.81 15.57
N VAL A 80 -5.62 5.27 14.59
CA VAL A 80 -5.50 4.90 13.19
C VAL A 80 -4.59 5.91 12.51
N VAL A 81 -3.43 5.43 12.06
CA VAL A 81 -2.39 6.22 11.44
C VAL A 81 -2.35 5.93 9.95
N THR A 82 -2.33 6.97 9.14
CA THR A 82 -2.20 6.86 7.68
C THR A 82 -0.95 7.55 7.18
N ARG A 83 -0.29 6.93 6.20
CA ARG A 83 0.76 7.55 5.39
C ARG A 83 0.37 7.47 3.93
N THR A 84 0.36 8.61 3.27
CA THR A 84 -0.01 8.71 1.86
C THR A 84 1.10 9.35 1.04
N LEU A 85 1.23 8.90 -0.20
CA LEU A 85 2.06 9.53 -1.21
C LEU A 85 1.25 9.63 -2.49
N SER A 86 1.05 10.85 -2.97
CA SER A 86 0.36 11.10 -4.24
C SER A 86 1.30 11.04 -5.43
N SER A 87 2.48 11.64 -5.31
CA SER A 87 3.53 11.61 -6.33
C SER A 87 4.91 11.79 -5.71
N TRP A 88 5.94 11.27 -6.37
CA TRP A 88 7.32 11.28 -5.89
C TRP A 88 8.15 12.38 -6.56
N GLY A 89 8.71 13.28 -5.75
CA GLY A 89 9.63 14.31 -6.21
C GLY A 89 9.02 15.28 -7.24
N ASP A 90 9.87 15.90 -8.04
CA ASP A 90 9.48 16.89 -9.04
C ASP A 90 10.11 16.63 -10.42
N GLY A 91 10.63 15.42 -10.66
CA GLY A 91 11.28 15.01 -11.90
C GLY A 91 10.36 14.99 -13.13
N PRO A 92 10.92 14.71 -14.33
CA PRO A 92 10.19 14.76 -15.61
C PRO A 92 8.91 13.92 -15.62
N ALA A 93 8.97 12.67 -15.15
CA ALA A 93 7.82 11.79 -15.03
C ALA A 93 6.72 12.39 -14.14
N THR A 94 7.09 12.90 -12.95
CA THR A 94 6.15 13.49 -12.00
C THR A 94 5.53 14.79 -12.49
N ARG A 95 6.28 15.63 -13.23
CA ARG A 95 5.73 16.82 -13.87
C ARG A 95 4.71 16.45 -14.95
N ALA A 96 5.06 15.49 -15.82
CA ALA A 96 4.14 15.00 -16.84
C ALA A 96 2.88 14.39 -16.21
N TYR A 97 3.02 13.55 -15.18
CA TYR A 97 1.87 12.90 -14.54
C TYR A 97 0.96 13.87 -13.81
N ARG A 98 1.50 14.92 -13.16
CA ARG A 98 0.67 15.98 -12.57
C ARG A 98 -0.20 16.71 -13.59
N THR A 99 0.23 16.83 -14.86
CA THR A 99 -0.65 17.38 -15.91
C THR A 99 -1.83 16.46 -16.23
N VAL A 100 -1.67 15.14 -16.09
CA VAL A 100 -2.75 14.15 -16.27
C VAL A 100 -3.74 14.23 -15.11
N LEU A 101 -3.23 14.34 -13.88
CA LEU A 101 -4.04 14.45 -12.67
C LEU A 101 -4.80 15.77 -12.58
N GLY A 102 -4.24 16.87 -13.11
CA GLY A 102 -4.82 18.20 -12.99
C GLY A 102 -4.94 18.61 -11.51
N PRO A 103 -6.15 18.96 -11.01
CA PRO A 103 -6.35 19.34 -9.61
C PRO A 103 -6.47 18.16 -8.65
N LEU A 104 -6.47 16.92 -9.15
CA LEU A 104 -6.61 15.73 -8.33
C LEU A 104 -5.33 15.46 -7.54
N ASP A 105 -5.51 15.06 -6.28
CA ASP A 105 -4.43 14.65 -5.38
C ASP A 105 -4.71 13.24 -4.82
N PRO A 106 -4.72 12.21 -5.69
CA PRO A 106 -5.02 10.85 -5.26
C PRO A 106 -3.93 10.35 -4.30
N ALA A 107 -4.31 9.59 -3.29
CA ALA A 107 -3.37 8.92 -2.41
C ALA A 107 -2.85 7.64 -3.09
N SER A 108 -2.04 7.81 -4.12
CA SER A 108 -1.56 6.72 -4.98
C SER A 108 -0.94 5.57 -4.19
N HIS A 109 -0.15 5.88 -3.15
CA HIS A 109 0.21 4.92 -2.12
C HIS A 109 -0.46 5.28 -0.80
N ARG A 110 -0.94 4.27 -0.07
CA ARG A 110 -1.44 4.43 1.28
C ARG A 110 -1.08 3.23 2.13
N SER A 111 -0.47 3.52 3.26
CA SER A 111 -0.23 2.55 4.33
C SER A 111 -1.06 2.95 5.55
N VAL A 112 -1.80 2.00 6.10
CA VAL A 112 -2.63 2.20 7.30
C VAL A 112 -2.12 1.30 8.41
N ALA A 113 -2.03 1.83 9.62
CA ALA A 113 -1.73 1.04 10.81
C ALA A 113 -2.58 1.47 12.01
N LEU A 114 -2.73 0.55 12.95
CA LEU A 114 -3.44 0.75 14.20
C LEU A 114 -2.44 0.71 15.35
N VAL A 115 -2.29 1.82 16.06
CA VAL A 115 -1.47 1.93 17.27
C VAL A 115 -2.33 1.60 18.48
N ILE A 116 -2.20 0.38 18.97
CA ILE A 116 -2.97 -0.14 20.09
C ILE A 116 -2.23 0.14 21.39
N ARG A 117 -2.88 0.83 22.32
CA ARG A 117 -2.36 1.05 23.67
C ARG A 117 -3.20 0.28 24.67
N VAL A 118 -2.56 -0.60 25.41
CA VAL A 118 -3.17 -1.38 26.50
C VAL A 118 -2.64 -0.84 27.82
N ASP A 119 -3.55 -0.64 28.77
CA ASP A 119 -3.22 -0.25 30.14
C ASP A 119 -3.56 -1.44 31.06
N PRO A 120 -2.56 -2.26 31.45
CA PRO A 120 -2.80 -3.46 32.26
C PRO A 120 -3.46 -3.16 33.61
N ALA A 121 -3.27 -1.96 34.16
CA ALA A 121 -3.89 -1.55 35.42
C ALA A 121 -5.42 -1.46 35.31
N GLN A 122 -5.95 -1.18 34.10
CA GLN A 122 -7.39 -1.17 33.84
C GLN A 122 -7.98 -2.58 33.66
N CYS A 123 -7.13 -3.61 33.62
CA CYS A 123 -7.50 -5.03 33.45
C CYS A 123 -6.95 -5.89 34.60
N ALA A 124 -6.82 -5.34 35.81
CA ALA A 124 -6.08 -5.95 36.93
C ALA A 124 -6.53 -7.38 37.27
N SER A 125 -7.83 -7.66 37.31
CA SER A 125 -8.36 -9.01 37.57
C SER A 125 -7.90 -10.02 36.51
N ALA A 126 -7.85 -9.61 35.25
CA ALA A 126 -7.43 -10.47 34.16
C ALA A 126 -5.91 -10.65 34.13
N VAL A 127 -5.15 -9.64 34.54
CA VAL A 127 -3.70 -9.75 34.79
C VAL A 127 -3.43 -10.79 35.86
N ALA A 128 -4.15 -10.75 36.98
CA ALA A 128 -4.02 -11.72 38.07
C ALA A 128 -4.31 -13.14 37.59
N LEU A 129 -5.40 -13.35 36.85
CA LEU A 129 -5.77 -14.66 36.27
C LEU A 129 -4.74 -15.20 35.28
N ARG A 130 -3.94 -14.34 34.65
CA ARG A 130 -2.91 -14.72 33.67
C ARG A 130 -1.50 -14.87 34.26
N GLY A 131 -1.39 -14.99 35.59
CA GLY A 131 -0.15 -15.22 36.31
C GLY A 131 0.39 -13.99 37.05
N GLY A 132 -0.30 -12.85 37.00
CA GLY A 132 0.07 -11.64 37.71
C GLY A 132 1.36 -10.97 37.19
N GLY A 133 1.72 -9.86 37.83
CA GLY A 133 2.94 -9.09 37.53
C GLY A 133 3.08 -8.72 36.05
N ALA A 134 4.33 -8.63 35.59
CA ALA A 134 4.65 -8.28 34.21
C ALA A 134 4.20 -9.35 33.19
N VAL A 135 4.27 -10.63 33.54
CA VAL A 135 3.88 -11.74 32.66
C VAL A 135 2.37 -11.73 32.38
N GLY A 136 1.56 -11.58 33.43
CA GLY A 136 0.11 -11.45 33.30
C GLY A 136 -0.31 -10.19 32.56
N ALA A 137 0.41 -9.07 32.76
CA ALA A 137 0.21 -7.83 32.02
C ALA A 137 0.46 -8.03 30.52
N LEU A 138 1.56 -8.67 30.15
CA LEU A 138 1.91 -8.93 28.77
C LEU A 138 0.94 -9.89 28.09
N ARG A 139 0.58 -11.00 28.74
CA ARG A 139 -0.44 -11.94 28.23
C ARG A 139 -1.80 -11.26 28.03
N THR A 140 -2.17 -10.32 28.91
CA THR A 140 -3.40 -9.54 28.77
C THR A 140 -3.33 -8.61 27.55
N ALA A 141 -2.19 -7.97 27.31
CA ALA A 141 -2.01 -7.15 26.11
C ALA A 141 -2.04 -7.97 24.82
N LEU A 142 -1.36 -9.13 24.77
CA LEU A 142 -1.44 -10.04 23.62
C LEU A 142 -2.86 -10.49 23.34
N TRP A 143 -3.63 -10.86 24.37
CA TRP A 143 -5.03 -11.24 24.21
C TRP A 143 -5.88 -10.10 23.64
N CYS A 144 -5.65 -8.86 24.10
CA CYS A 144 -6.28 -7.68 23.53
C CYS A 144 -5.94 -7.50 22.05
N ILE A 145 -4.67 -7.67 21.67
CA ILE A 145 -4.19 -7.52 20.29
C ILE A 145 -4.84 -8.58 19.39
N ARG A 146 -4.80 -9.86 19.78
CA ARG A 146 -5.46 -10.97 19.08
C ARG A 146 -6.95 -10.70 18.87
N ARG A 147 -7.62 -10.15 19.88
CA ARG A 147 -9.04 -9.79 19.80
C ARG A 147 -9.30 -8.71 18.77
N VAL A 148 -8.45 -7.68 18.69
CA VAL A 148 -8.57 -6.63 17.66
C VAL A 148 -8.35 -7.22 16.26
N VAL A 149 -7.34 -8.08 16.09
CA VAL A 149 -7.09 -8.79 14.83
C VAL A 149 -8.31 -9.62 14.43
N ALA A 150 -8.83 -10.43 15.35
CA ALA A 150 -10.00 -11.27 15.11
C ALA A 150 -11.27 -10.48 14.79
N ALA A 151 -11.48 -9.32 15.44
CA ALA A 151 -12.63 -8.45 15.17
C ALA A 151 -12.57 -7.84 13.77
N ALA A 152 -11.37 -7.54 13.26
CA ALA A 152 -11.17 -6.96 11.94
C ALA A 152 -11.12 -8.00 10.80
N ALA A 153 -10.73 -9.24 11.10
CA ALA A 153 -10.49 -10.32 10.13
C ALA A 153 -11.60 -10.56 9.09
N PRO A 154 -12.91 -10.43 9.41
CA PRO A 154 -13.98 -10.57 8.40
C PRO A 154 -13.97 -9.51 7.31
N HIS A 155 -13.24 -8.41 7.51
CA HIS A 155 -13.25 -7.24 6.63
C HIS A 155 -11.85 -6.91 6.09
N VAL A 156 -10.82 -6.99 6.93
CA VAL A 156 -9.44 -6.60 6.59
C VAL A 156 -8.44 -7.50 7.33
N GLY A 157 -7.33 -7.80 6.66
CA GLY A 157 -6.20 -8.46 7.32
C GLY A 157 -5.43 -7.47 8.19
N LEU A 158 -5.17 -7.82 9.45
CA LEU A 158 -4.28 -7.08 10.34
C LEU A 158 -3.08 -7.94 10.70
N ARG A 159 -1.87 -7.38 10.62
CA ARG A 159 -0.63 -8.07 10.98
C ARG A 159 0.13 -7.30 12.06
N PRO A 160 0.48 -7.92 13.20
CA PRO A 160 1.35 -7.29 14.18
C PRO A 160 2.72 -6.99 13.59
N LEU A 161 3.25 -5.80 13.87
CA LEU A 161 4.65 -5.49 13.59
C LEU A 161 5.55 -6.13 14.65
N THR A 162 6.72 -6.62 14.23
CA THR A 162 7.79 -7.09 15.13
C THR A 162 8.51 -5.92 15.78
N ALA A 163 9.28 -6.18 16.83
CA ALA A 163 10.13 -5.18 17.48
C ALA A 163 11.11 -4.53 16.50
N ALA A 164 11.70 -5.32 15.60
CA ALA A 164 12.57 -4.80 14.55
C ALA A 164 11.84 -3.80 13.64
N ALA A 165 10.61 -4.11 13.21
CA ALA A 165 9.78 -3.21 12.40
C ALA A 165 9.35 -1.95 13.17
N LEU A 166 9.04 -2.07 14.47
CA LEU A 166 8.74 -0.92 15.33
C LEU A 166 9.96 0.01 15.49
N SER A 167 11.16 -0.54 15.55
CA SER A 167 12.42 0.21 15.70
C SER A 167 12.90 0.84 14.40
N THR A 168 12.76 0.15 13.26
CA THR A 168 13.14 0.70 11.94
C THR A 168 12.17 1.77 11.46
N ASP A 169 10.89 1.62 11.79
CA ASP A 169 9.84 2.54 11.38
C ASP A 169 9.18 3.17 12.60
N ALA A 170 10.00 3.93 13.34
CA ALA A 170 9.60 4.81 14.43
C ALA A 170 8.37 5.69 14.07
N ALA A 171 8.13 5.96 12.78
CA ALA A 171 7.00 6.76 12.31
C ALA A 171 5.63 6.20 12.70
N TRP A 172 5.50 4.90 12.95
CA TRP A 172 4.24 4.32 13.42
C TRP A 172 3.95 4.58 14.90
N THR A 173 4.98 4.83 15.71
CA THR A 173 4.84 4.98 17.17
C THR A 173 5.28 6.36 17.70
N LEU A 174 6.01 7.15 16.91
CA LEU A 174 6.80 8.28 17.42
C LEU A 174 6.63 9.62 16.69
N ASP A 175 6.21 9.67 15.41
CA ASP A 175 6.50 10.85 14.60
C ASP A 175 5.31 11.79 14.36
N ALA A 176 5.55 13.10 14.52
CA ALA A 176 4.57 14.18 14.31
C ALA A 176 4.16 14.38 12.84
N ARG A 177 4.70 13.55 11.93
CA ARG A 177 4.41 13.52 10.49
C ARG A 177 3.30 12.53 10.12
N SER A 178 2.98 11.60 11.01
CA SER A 178 1.93 10.61 10.83
C SER A 178 0.56 11.25 11.08
N GLU A 179 -0.28 11.32 10.06
CA GLU A 179 -1.64 11.83 10.19
C GLU A 179 -2.49 10.80 10.94
N ILE A 180 -3.09 11.22 12.06
CA ILE A 180 -4.07 10.42 12.79
C ILE A 180 -5.41 10.61 12.08
N ALA A 181 -5.76 9.67 11.20
CA ALA A 181 -7.03 9.66 10.49
C ALA A 181 -8.22 9.44 11.45
N ALA A 182 -8.01 8.64 12.50
CA ALA A 182 -9.02 8.44 13.53
C ALA A 182 -8.44 8.00 14.89
N THR A 183 -9.22 8.23 15.94
CA THR A 183 -8.94 7.75 17.30
C THR A 183 -10.16 7.06 17.87
N LEU A 184 -9.96 5.83 18.36
CA LEU A 184 -10.96 5.04 19.06
C LEU A 184 -10.62 5.00 20.56
N LYS A 185 -11.64 5.25 21.38
CA LYS A 185 -11.60 5.23 22.85
C LYS A 185 -12.84 4.52 23.38
N PRO A 186 -12.87 4.14 24.68
CA PRO A 186 -14.09 3.62 25.29
C PRO A 186 -15.31 4.55 25.16
N THR A 187 -15.07 5.86 25.09
CA THR A 187 -16.12 6.88 24.95
C THR A 187 -16.65 7.04 23.53
N GLY A 188 -16.01 6.43 22.53
CA GLY A 188 -16.42 6.51 21.13
C GLY A 188 -15.28 6.70 20.14
N PHE A 189 -15.68 7.02 18.91
CA PHE A 189 -14.84 7.20 17.74
C PHE A 189 -14.77 8.66 17.32
N HIS A 190 -13.59 9.14 16.94
CA HIS A 190 -13.37 10.48 16.38
C HIS A 190 -12.50 10.38 15.12
N GLY A 191 -12.86 11.09 14.05
CA GLY A 191 -12.14 11.11 12.78
C GLY A 191 -12.90 10.41 11.66
N VAL A 192 -12.17 9.96 10.63
CA VAL A 192 -12.74 9.28 9.45
C VAL A 192 -12.02 7.95 9.26
N ALA A 193 -12.78 6.87 9.02
CA ALA A 193 -12.21 5.58 8.70
C ALA A 193 -11.51 5.67 7.32
N PRO A 194 -10.18 5.53 7.24
CA PRO A 194 -9.49 5.68 5.97
C PRO A 194 -9.73 4.48 5.06
N PRO A 195 -9.61 4.64 3.72
CA PRO A 195 -9.41 3.50 2.84
C PRO A 195 -8.20 2.68 3.28
N VAL A 196 -8.26 1.37 3.07
CA VAL A 196 -7.23 0.42 3.53
C VAL A 196 -6.04 0.30 2.58
N GLY A 197 -6.13 0.86 1.38
CA GLY A 197 -5.10 0.84 0.35
C GLY A 197 -5.01 2.15 -0.41
N GLY A 198 -4.01 2.26 -1.29
CA GLY A 198 -3.81 3.42 -2.15
C GLY A 198 -4.69 3.37 -3.39
N ASP A 199 -4.80 4.52 -4.04
CA ASP A 199 -5.60 4.67 -5.27
C ASP A 199 -4.87 4.09 -6.50
N GLY A 200 -3.53 4.00 -6.43
CA GLY A 200 -2.67 3.61 -7.54
C GLY A 200 -2.45 4.73 -8.55
N GLN A 201 -2.19 4.36 -9.80
CA GLN A 201 -1.99 5.31 -10.90
C GLN A 201 -3.22 5.39 -11.78
N VAL A 202 -3.45 6.53 -12.44
CA VAL A 202 -4.48 6.65 -13.47
C VAL A 202 -4.18 5.66 -14.59
N VAL A 203 -5.17 4.84 -14.95
CA VAL A 203 -5.11 3.89 -16.06
C VAL A 203 -6.02 4.30 -17.22
N GLY A 204 -6.99 5.17 -16.96
CA GLY A 204 -7.90 5.69 -17.98
C GLY A 204 -8.97 6.58 -17.39
N ALA A 205 -10.04 6.80 -18.13
CA ALA A 205 -11.24 7.48 -17.67
C ALA A 205 -12.50 6.70 -18.08
N THR A 206 -13.58 6.94 -17.35
CA THR A 206 -14.93 6.54 -17.76
C THR A 206 -15.36 7.26 -19.04
N GLU A 207 -16.47 6.84 -19.66
CA GLU A 207 -17.05 7.52 -20.82
C GLU A 207 -17.40 8.99 -20.54
N SER A 208 -17.82 9.30 -19.30
CA SER A 208 -18.10 10.68 -18.86
C SER A 208 -16.84 11.50 -18.55
N GLY A 209 -15.64 10.92 -18.69
CA GLY A 209 -14.36 11.58 -18.46
C GLY A 209 -13.85 11.53 -17.01
N ALA A 210 -14.57 10.88 -16.10
CA ALA A 210 -14.09 10.72 -14.72
C ALA A 210 -12.89 9.75 -14.65
N PRO A 211 -11.75 10.11 -14.03
CA PRO A 211 -10.55 9.27 -14.02
C PRO A 211 -10.72 7.97 -13.22
N ILE A 212 -10.11 6.91 -13.74
CA ILE A 212 -10.00 5.60 -13.09
C ILE A 212 -8.53 5.34 -12.78
N ALA A 213 -8.24 5.04 -11.52
CA ALA A 213 -6.94 4.62 -11.04
C ALA A 213 -6.91 3.12 -10.72
N LEU A 214 -5.72 2.52 -10.79
CA LEU A 214 -5.47 1.13 -10.42
C LEU A 214 -4.04 1.01 -9.90
N CYS A 215 -3.87 0.28 -8.80
CA CYS A 215 -2.54 -0.07 -8.30
C CYS A 215 -1.98 -1.21 -9.16
N LEU A 216 -0.86 -0.97 -9.85
CA LEU A 216 -0.19 -1.96 -10.71
C LEU A 216 1.14 -2.47 -10.13
N ALA A 217 1.54 -1.97 -8.97
CA ALA A 217 2.82 -2.32 -8.35
C ALA A 217 2.70 -2.29 -6.83
N GLY A 218 3.28 -3.28 -6.16
CA GLY A 218 3.32 -3.36 -4.71
C GLY A 218 3.47 -4.78 -4.18
N PRO A 219 3.66 -4.94 -2.85
CA PRO A 219 4.01 -6.23 -2.24
C PRO A 219 2.93 -7.31 -2.31
N HIS A 220 1.75 -6.97 -2.79
CA HIS A 220 0.60 -7.87 -2.95
C HIS A 220 0.21 -8.04 -4.43
N ILE A 221 1.04 -7.52 -5.35
CA ILE A 221 0.87 -7.63 -6.79
C ILE A 221 2.13 -8.30 -7.32
N ASP A 222 2.02 -9.57 -7.65
CA ASP A 222 3.12 -10.37 -8.18
C ASP A 222 3.33 -10.10 -9.66
N ARG A 223 2.24 -9.99 -10.43
CA ARG A 223 2.27 -9.89 -11.88
C ARG A 223 1.08 -9.10 -12.44
N VAL A 224 1.36 -8.36 -13.50
CA VAL A 224 0.36 -7.74 -14.38
C VAL A 224 0.76 -7.97 -15.83
N ASP A 225 -0.17 -8.50 -16.62
CA ASP A 225 0.00 -8.64 -18.06
C ASP A 225 -0.50 -7.38 -18.78
N ILE A 226 0.24 -6.91 -19.78
CA ILE A 226 -0.11 -5.71 -20.57
C ILE A 226 -0.03 -6.06 -22.05
N ALA A 227 -1.16 -6.00 -22.75
CA ALA A 227 -1.26 -6.17 -24.20
C ALA A 227 -1.74 -4.85 -24.81
N ALA A 228 -0.79 -3.99 -25.18
CA ALA A 228 -1.07 -2.65 -25.67
C ALA A 228 0.03 -2.14 -26.61
N GLN A 229 -0.23 -1.01 -27.27
CA GLN A 229 0.76 -0.31 -28.07
C GLN A 229 1.95 0.19 -27.21
N PRO A 230 3.17 0.31 -27.78
CA PRO A 230 4.36 0.71 -27.03
C PRO A 230 4.22 2.03 -26.27
N SER A 231 3.50 3.01 -26.82
CA SER A 231 3.27 4.30 -26.16
C SER A 231 2.50 4.14 -24.85
N LEU A 232 1.46 3.29 -24.80
CA LEU A 232 0.66 3.04 -23.60
C LEU A 232 1.42 2.24 -22.54
N ILE A 233 2.30 1.33 -22.97
CA ILE A 233 3.20 0.60 -22.08
C ILE A 233 4.20 1.56 -21.41
N ARG A 234 4.84 2.43 -22.20
CA ARG A 234 5.73 3.48 -21.67
C ARG A 234 5.00 4.49 -20.79
N GLN A 235 3.76 4.82 -21.12
CA GLN A 235 2.90 5.66 -20.29
C GLN A 235 2.67 5.03 -18.92
N THR A 236 2.38 3.73 -18.88
CA THR A 236 2.26 2.96 -17.64
C THR A 236 3.56 3.04 -16.81
N ALA A 237 4.72 2.94 -17.46
CA ALA A 237 6.02 3.06 -16.81
C ALA A 237 6.29 4.48 -16.26
N VAL A 238 6.00 5.52 -17.05
CA VAL A 238 6.13 6.93 -16.63
C VAL A 238 5.29 7.21 -15.39
N ARG A 239 4.04 6.72 -15.37
CA ARG A 239 3.14 6.92 -14.24
C ARG A 239 3.64 6.21 -12.99
N LEU A 240 4.17 4.98 -13.10
CA LEU A 240 4.78 4.29 -11.96
C LEU A 240 6.01 5.03 -11.43
N ALA A 241 6.88 5.51 -12.31
CA ALA A 241 8.03 6.32 -11.93
C ALA A 241 7.60 7.62 -11.22
N ALA A 242 6.53 8.27 -11.70
CA ALA A 242 5.95 9.45 -11.06
C ALA A 242 5.41 9.18 -9.65
N LEU A 243 5.08 7.92 -9.32
CA LEU A 243 4.69 7.49 -7.98
C LEU A 243 5.89 7.06 -7.11
N GLY A 244 7.12 7.13 -7.64
CA GLY A 244 8.35 6.74 -6.95
C GLY A 244 8.61 5.23 -6.97
N VAL A 245 7.86 4.49 -7.79
CA VAL A 245 8.06 3.05 -7.95
C VAL A 245 9.31 2.83 -8.79
N ARG A 246 10.32 2.19 -8.20
CA ARG A 246 11.60 1.92 -8.86
C ARG A 246 11.44 0.84 -9.92
N GLY A 247 11.39 1.26 -11.17
CA GLY A 247 11.18 0.39 -12.33
C GLY A 247 12.50 -0.02 -12.98
N HIS A 248 12.56 -1.24 -13.48
CA HIS A 248 13.66 -1.71 -14.30
C HIS A 248 13.12 -2.44 -15.54
N VAL A 249 13.62 -2.08 -16.73
CA VAL A 249 13.20 -2.66 -18.00
C VAL A 249 14.20 -3.70 -18.48
N VAL A 250 13.71 -4.90 -18.76
CA VAL A 250 14.42 -5.95 -19.51
C VAL A 250 13.74 -6.07 -20.87
N THR A 251 14.49 -5.80 -21.95
CA THR A 251 13.93 -5.76 -23.30
C THR A 251 14.97 -6.10 -24.36
N ASP A 252 14.51 -6.62 -25.49
CA ASP A 252 15.24 -6.78 -26.75
C ASP A 252 15.00 -5.60 -27.74
N ARG A 253 14.09 -4.66 -27.41
CA ARG A 253 13.75 -3.45 -28.19
C ARG A 253 14.28 -2.19 -27.50
N HIS A 254 15.60 -2.13 -27.32
CA HIS A 254 16.25 -1.06 -26.55
C HIS A 254 15.92 0.35 -27.08
N GLU A 255 15.82 0.49 -28.39
CA GLU A 255 15.47 1.75 -29.08
C GLU A 255 14.11 2.31 -28.67
N LEU A 256 13.17 1.46 -28.23
CA LEU A 256 11.86 1.91 -27.74
C LEU A 256 11.93 2.50 -26.32
N TRP A 257 12.92 2.11 -25.51
CA TRP A 257 12.99 2.42 -24.09
C TRP A 257 14.10 3.41 -23.73
N GLN A 258 15.19 3.46 -24.51
CA GLN A 258 16.31 4.37 -24.30
C GLN A 258 15.89 5.85 -24.24
N PRO A 259 15.02 6.37 -25.13
CA PRO A 259 14.58 7.77 -25.04
C PRO A 259 13.86 8.07 -23.73
N LEU A 260 13.03 7.15 -23.25
CA LEU A 260 12.31 7.30 -21.99
C LEU A 260 13.29 7.30 -20.79
N ALA A 261 14.23 6.35 -20.75
CA ALA A 261 15.22 6.28 -19.67
C ALA A 261 16.08 7.56 -19.62
N ALA A 262 16.54 8.04 -20.78
CA ALA A 262 17.27 9.31 -20.89
C ALA A 262 16.42 10.52 -20.48
N ALA A 263 15.12 10.51 -20.77
CA ALA A 263 14.23 11.60 -20.39
C ALA A 263 13.87 11.61 -18.89
N ILE A 264 13.86 10.45 -18.22
CA ILE A 264 13.68 10.36 -16.76
C ILE A 264 14.95 10.81 -16.03
N ASP A 265 16.13 10.45 -16.56
CA ASP A 265 17.45 10.86 -16.05
C ASP A 265 17.68 10.56 -14.56
N ASP A 266 17.13 9.43 -14.09
CA ASP A 266 17.34 8.92 -12.74
C ASP A 266 17.45 7.39 -12.78
N PRO A 267 18.68 6.83 -12.77
CA PRO A 267 18.90 5.39 -12.87
C PRO A 267 18.51 4.63 -11.59
N LEU A 268 18.29 5.31 -10.46
CA LEU A 268 17.77 4.68 -9.24
C LEU A 268 16.25 4.51 -9.29
N LEU A 269 15.57 5.38 -10.06
CA LEU A 269 14.12 5.33 -10.27
C LEU A 269 13.73 4.50 -11.50
N PHE A 270 14.46 4.62 -12.60
CA PHE A 270 14.14 3.94 -13.85
C PHE A 270 15.39 3.42 -14.58
N GLY A 271 15.59 2.10 -14.53
CA GLY A 271 16.71 1.41 -15.15
C GLY A 271 16.36 0.65 -16.43
N LEU A 272 17.36 0.38 -17.26
CA LEU A 272 17.26 -0.42 -18.48
C LEU A 272 18.49 -1.34 -18.59
N GLY A 273 18.27 -2.64 -18.77
CA GLY A 273 19.36 -3.60 -19.00
C GLY A 273 19.03 -5.01 -18.54
N PRO A 274 19.89 -6.00 -18.83
CA PRO A 274 19.62 -7.41 -18.50
C PRO A 274 19.76 -7.73 -17.01
N ALA A 275 20.55 -6.96 -16.27
CA ALA A 275 20.76 -7.15 -14.83
C ALA A 275 19.73 -6.35 -14.03
N VAL A 276 18.85 -7.04 -13.32
CA VAL A 276 17.82 -6.42 -12.46
C VAL A 276 18.46 -6.02 -11.13
N PRO A 277 18.41 -4.74 -10.73
CA PRO A 277 18.95 -4.31 -9.45
C PRO A 277 18.07 -4.83 -8.29
N PRO A 278 18.65 -5.15 -7.12
CA PRO A 278 17.89 -5.62 -5.95
C PRO A 278 16.95 -4.56 -5.38
N THR A 279 17.10 -3.30 -5.80
CA THR A 279 16.23 -2.19 -5.44
C THR A 279 15.00 -2.08 -6.33
N ALA A 280 14.92 -2.83 -7.44
CA ALA A 280 13.75 -2.81 -8.31
C ALA A 280 12.50 -3.24 -7.54
N GLN A 281 11.43 -2.45 -7.69
CA GLN A 281 10.10 -2.79 -7.19
C GLN A 281 9.18 -3.24 -8.32
N VAL A 282 9.49 -2.81 -9.54
CA VAL A 282 8.80 -3.27 -10.75
C VAL A 282 9.82 -3.72 -11.78
N LEU A 283 9.62 -4.92 -12.32
CA LEU A 283 10.33 -5.43 -13.48
C LEU A 283 9.41 -5.37 -14.69
N ILE A 284 9.76 -4.57 -15.70
CA ILE A 284 9.05 -4.52 -16.98
C ILE A 284 9.75 -5.46 -17.94
N ARG A 285 9.11 -6.57 -18.31
CA ARG A 285 9.61 -7.51 -19.31
C ARG A 285 8.95 -7.25 -20.66
N ASP A 286 9.75 -6.76 -21.60
CA ASP A 286 9.35 -6.54 -22.98
C ASP A 286 10.29 -7.29 -23.93
N VAL A 287 10.03 -8.60 -24.09
CA VAL A 287 10.83 -9.54 -24.90
C VAL A 287 9.92 -10.36 -25.82
N ASP A 288 10.44 -10.85 -26.96
CA ASP A 288 9.64 -11.60 -27.95
C ASP A 288 9.07 -12.93 -27.43
N GLU A 289 9.87 -13.69 -26.69
CA GLU A 289 9.43 -14.92 -26.02
C GLU A 289 9.50 -14.71 -24.50
N LEU A 290 8.33 -14.63 -23.87
CA LEU A 290 8.22 -14.79 -22.43
C LEU A 290 8.45 -16.27 -22.14
N ASP A 291 9.63 -16.61 -21.65
CA ASP A 291 9.93 -17.98 -21.23
C ASP A 291 9.09 -18.34 -19.99
N ASP A 292 7.92 -18.93 -20.20
CA ASP A 292 7.06 -19.45 -19.13
C ASP A 292 7.70 -20.64 -18.39
N SER A 293 8.78 -21.25 -18.93
CA SER A 293 9.53 -22.27 -18.19
C SER A 293 10.40 -21.70 -17.06
N HIS A 294 10.61 -20.37 -17.09
CA HIS A 294 11.13 -19.55 -15.99
C HIS A 294 9.99 -18.73 -15.36
N GLU A 295 8.83 -19.34 -15.09
CA GLU A 295 7.99 -18.85 -13.99
C GLU A 295 8.92 -18.57 -12.80
N PRO A 296 8.96 -17.35 -12.25
CA PRO A 296 9.82 -17.06 -11.11
C PRO A 296 9.42 -18.04 -10.00
N ARG A 297 10.28 -19.04 -9.80
CA ARG A 297 10.22 -19.96 -8.68
C ARG A 297 10.45 -19.11 -7.45
N VAL A 298 9.34 -18.65 -6.84
CA VAL A 298 9.29 -17.70 -5.74
C VAL A 298 9.65 -16.28 -6.18
N SER A 299 8.63 -15.45 -6.39
CA SER A 299 8.75 -13.99 -6.52
C SER A 299 9.61 -13.44 -5.39
N ASP A 300 10.62 -12.62 -5.72
CA ASP A 300 11.31 -11.82 -4.71
C ASP A 300 10.24 -11.02 -3.94
N PRO A 301 10.04 -11.23 -2.63
CA PRO A 301 8.94 -10.63 -1.89
C PRO A 301 8.94 -9.10 -2.05
N GLY A 302 7.94 -8.57 -2.78
CA GLY A 302 7.84 -7.14 -3.03
C GLY A 302 8.14 -6.68 -4.46
N LEU A 303 8.61 -7.57 -5.34
CA LEU A 303 8.80 -7.27 -6.76
C LEU A 303 7.54 -7.60 -7.56
N THR A 304 7.01 -6.62 -8.29
CA THR A 304 5.93 -6.80 -9.26
C THR A 304 6.49 -6.96 -10.68
N GLU A 305 6.04 -7.97 -11.42
CA GLU A 305 6.41 -8.17 -12.83
C GLU A 305 5.33 -7.62 -13.78
N LEU A 306 5.68 -6.64 -14.62
CA LEU A 306 4.86 -6.19 -15.74
C LEU A 306 5.29 -6.93 -17.02
N ARG A 307 4.47 -7.86 -17.48
CA ARG A 307 4.75 -8.63 -18.70
C ARG A 307 4.08 -7.97 -19.89
N VAL A 308 4.90 -7.55 -20.85
CA VAL A 308 4.44 -6.90 -22.08
C VAL A 308 4.21 -7.97 -23.14
N HIS A 309 2.98 -8.02 -23.64
CA HIS A 309 2.55 -8.91 -24.71
C HIS A 309 2.45 -8.14 -26.02
N ARG A 310 3.20 -8.60 -27.03
CA ARG A 310 3.21 -8.00 -28.38
C ARG A 310 2.02 -8.42 -29.24
N ARG A 311 1.29 -9.43 -28.78
CA ARG A 311 0.10 -9.99 -29.42
C ARG A 311 -1.04 -9.98 -28.42
N ASP A 312 -2.27 -10.12 -28.93
CA ASP A 312 -3.42 -10.31 -28.06
C ASP A 312 -3.25 -11.60 -27.24
N VAL A 313 -3.59 -11.53 -25.96
CA VAL A 313 -3.47 -12.63 -25.01
C VAL A 313 -4.73 -12.73 -24.18
N ARG A 314 -4.99 -13.95 -23.70
CA ARG A 314 -6.05 -14.20 -22.73
C ARG A 314 -5.52 -13.95 -21.34
N THR A 315 -6.42 -13.61 -20.42
CA THR A 315 -6.11 -13.53 -19.00
C THR A 315 -5.56 -14.85 -18.49
N SER A 316 -4.40 -14.81 -17.84
CA SER A 316 -3.96 -15.90 -16.98
C SER A 316 -4.73 -15.86 -15.66
N PRO A 317 -5.19 -17.01 -15.13
CA PRO A 317 -5.84 -17.04 -13.82
C PRO A 317 -4.96 -16.41 -12.75
N GLY A 318 -5.53 -15.58 -11.88
CA GLY A 318 -4.82 -15.01 -10.73
C GLY A 318 -4.11 -13.67 -10.97
N HIS A 319 -4.03 -13.16 -12.21
CA HIS A 319 -3.32 -11.92 -12.52
C HIS A 319 -4.20 -10.90 -13.26
N PHE A 320 -3.82 -9.63 -13.18
CA PHE A 320 -4.44 -8.56 -13.97
C PHE A 320 -3.98 -8.61 -15.42
N LEU A 321 -4.89 -8.31 -16.35
CA LEU A 321 -4.57 -8.04 -17.75
C LEU A 321 -5.08 -6.64 -18.13
N LEU A 322 -4.17 -5.79 -18.59
CA LEU A 322 -4.49 -4.53 -19.24
C LEU A 322 -4.40 -4.74 -20.75
N ARG A 323 -5.56 -4.81 -21.40
CA ARG A 323 -5.65 -5.09 -22.83
C ARG A 323 -6.24 -3.91 -23.59
N GLN A 324 -5.47 -3.32 -24.50
CA GLN A 324 -5.97 -2.31 -25.42
C GLN A 324 -6.88 -2.96 -26.47
N ASP A 325 -7.99 -2.31 -26.80
CA ASP A 325 -8.91 -2.82 -27.82
C ASP A 325 -8.25 -2.76 -29.22
N LEU A 326 -8.47 -3.80 -30.03
CA LEU A 326 -7.86 -3.94 -31.36
C LEU A 326 -8.56 -3.08 -32.42
N GLY A 327 -9.86 -2.80 -32.25
CA GLY A 327 -10.67 -1.99 -33.15
C GLY A 327 -10.69 -0.51 -32.79
N ASP A 328 -10.47 -0.18 -31.52
CA ASP A 328 -10.42 1.19 -31.01
C ASP A 328 -9.29 1.38 -30.00
N ALA A 329 -8.15 1.91 -30.47
CA ALA A 329 -6.98 2.20 -29.62
C ALA A 329 -7.26 3.22 -28.49
N SER A 330 -8.40 3.92 -28.51
CA SER A 330 -8.83 4.77 -27.41
C SER A 330 -9.44 4.01 -26.24
N LEU A 331 -9.67 2.70 -26.37
CA LEU A 331 -10.25 1.85 -25.33
C LEU A 331 -9.21 0.88 -24.75
N MET A 332 -9.30 0.67 -23.44
CA MET A 332 -8.52 -0.32 -22.69
C MET A 332 -9.44 -1.10 -21.76
N HIS A 333 -9.29 -2.42 -21.75
CA HIS A 333 -9.99 -3.34 -20.86
C HIS A 333 -9.07 -3.73 -19.71
N LEU A 334 -9.50 -3.40 -18.49
CA LEU A 334 -8.89 -3.85 -17.24
C LEU A 334 -9.58 -5.14 -16.85
N ILE A 335 -8.89 -6.27 -16.97
CA ILE A 335 -9.45 -7.57 -16.61
C ILE A 335 -8.80 -8.03 -15.31
N ALA A 336 -9.61 -8.17 -14.28
CA ALA A 336 -9.19 -8.58 -12.94
C ALA A 336 -8.92 -10.10 -12.87
N PRO A 337 -8.19 -10.57 -11.84
CA PRO A 337 -7.92 -12.00 -11.62
C PRO A 337 -9.15 -12.90 -11.57
N ASP A 338 -10.30 -12.37 -11.16
CA ASP A 338 -11.59 -13.05 -11.09
C ASP A 338 -12.38 -13.01 -12.42
N GLY A 339 -11.80 -12.41 -13.47
CA GLY A 339 -12.39 -12.25 -14.80
C GLY A 339 -13.27 -11.02 -14.97
N VAL A 340 -13.50 -10.23 -13.91
CA VAL A 340 -14.30 -9.00 -14.01
C VAL A 340 -13.58 -8.00 -14.92
N THR A 341 -14.28 -7.53 -15.95
CA THR A 341 -13.73 -6.59 -16.93
C THR A 341 -14.29 -5.19 -16.73
N THR A 342 -13.41 -4.20 -16.64
CA THR A 342 -13.75 -2.77 -16.62
C THR A 342 -13.15 -2.10 -17.86
N THR A 343 -13.99 -1.51 -18.71
CA THR A 343 -13.52 -0.75 -19.89
C THR A 343 -13.30 0.71 -19.53
N VAL A 344 -12.15 1.26 -19.94
CA VAL A 344 -11.78 2.66 -19.75
C VAL A 344 -11.30 3.26 -21.07
N ARG A 345 -11.46 4.58 -21.21
CA ARG A 345 -10.82 5.35 -22.28
C ARG A 345 -9.39 5.67 -21.89
N THR A 346 -8.45 5.49 -22.82
CA THR A 346 -7.07 5.90 -22.62
C THR A 346 -6.99 7.42 -22.54
N VAL A 347 -6.15 7.91 -21.64
CA VAL A 347 -5.95 9.34 -21.40
C VAL A 347 -4.46 9.65 -21.44
N SER A 348 -4.08 10.74 -22.09
CA SER A 348 -2.70 11.21 -22.15
C SER A 348 -2.63 12.70 -22.44
N THR A 349 -1.62 13.38 -21.89
CA THR A 349 -1.36 14.80 -22.12
C THR A 349 -0.18 15.00 -23.08
N PRO A 350 -0.02 16.19 -23.69
CA PRO A 350 1.17 16.49 -24.50
C PRO A 350 2.49 16.30 -23.73
N ALA A 351 2.52 16.63 -22.43
CA ALA A 351 3.69 16.46 -21.59
C ALA A 351 4.05 14.99 -21.38
N GLU A 352 3.05 14.11 -21.24
CA GLU A 352 3.27 12.67 -21.14
C GLU A 352 3.73 12.08 -22.49
N ARG A 353 3.08 12.47 -23.60
CA ARG A 353 3.49 12.04 -24.95
C ARG A 353 4.92 12.44 -25.30
N ALA A 354 5.38 13.61 -24.85
CA ALA A 354 6.75 14.04 -25.05
C ALA A 354 7.78 13.08 -24.43
N LEU A 355 7.42 12.32 -23.39
CA LEU A 355 8.27 11.29 -22.78
C LEU A 355 8.07 9.92 -23.43
N THR A 356 6.85 9.62 -23.88
CA THR A 356 6.48 8.27 -24.32
C THR A 356 6.55 8.07 -25.83
N GLY A 357 6.85 9.09 -26.64
CA GLY A 357 6.86 8.99 -28.10
C GLY A 357 5.46 8.81 -28.67
#